data_AF-W9XBE4-F1
#
_entry.id   AF-W9XBE4-F1
#
_cell.length_a   1.000
_cell.length_b   1.000
_cell.length_c   1.000
_cell.angle_alpha   90.00
_cell.angle_beta   90.00
_cell.angle_gamma   90.00
#
_symmetry.space_group_name_H-M   'P 1'
#
loop_
_entity.id
_entity.type
_entity.pdbx_description
1 polymer ?
#
loop_
_entity_poly.entity_id
_entity_poly.type
_entity_poly.pdbx_seq_one_letter_code
_entity_poly.pdbx_strand_id
1 'polypeptide(L)'
;MGHPHPPVTRGLKHAVSNLKEAGVKVVDLEPYEHKRGMEILKALYFPDAAQCQKDLLTKGGEPVAPLTQWAFSIARPEPISVTDNRELNDQQEEYREQGSYHRVMKDRCVDFILCPAYIGVAAELATAQYWPYTAIWNILDQPAVAFPTGLKVDAKLDVVEADYKPRSAEDEREYKKC
;
A
#
# COMPACT_ATOMS: atom_id res chain seq x y z
N MET A 1 -7.20 -3.12 2.82
CA MET A 1 -5.73 -3.27 3.01
C MET A 1 -5.47 -4.43 3.94
N GLY A 2 -4.26 -5.00 3.88
CA GLY A 2 -3.84 -6.07 4.79
C GLY A 2 -3.83 -5.61 6.24
N HIS A 3 -3.76 -6.56 7.16
CA HIS A 3 -3.62 -6.32 8.59
C HIS A 3 -2.12 -6.22 8.93
N PRO A 4 -1.65 -5.13 9.57
CA PRO A 4 -0.24 -5.01 9.91
C PRO A 4 0.20 -6.06 10.91
N HIS A 5 1.42 -6.55 10.74
CA HIS A 5 2.06 -7.49 11.65
C HIS A 5 2.16 -6.91 13.07
N PRO A 6 2.20 -7.76 14.12
CA PRO A 6 2.31 -7.32 15.51
C PRO A 6 3.36 -6.22 15.79
N PRO A 7 4.61 -6.29 15.30
CA PRO A 7 5.60 -5.23 15.56
C PRO A 7 5.21 -3.88 14.95
N VAL A 8 4.57 -3.89 13.78
CA VAL A 8 4.10 -2.66 13.11
C VAL A 8 2.90 -2.08 13.86
N THR A 9 1.96 -2.93 14.27
CA THR A 9 0.82 -2.54 15.10
C THR A 9 1.27 -1.94 16.44
N ARG A 10 2.28 -2.54 17.10
CA ARG A 10 2.87 -1.98 18.32
C ARG A 10 3.55 -0.63 18.06
N GLY A 11 4.31 -0.52 16.97
CA GLY A 11 4.92 0.74 16.54
C GLY A 11 3.89 1.85 16.33
N LEU A 12 2.77 1.54 15.68
CA LEU A 12 1.68 2.49 15.45
C LEU A 12 1.03 2.93 16.77
N LYS A 13 0.74 1.97 17.67
CA LYS A 13 0.20 2.27 19.01
C LYS A 13 1.15 3.15 19.82
N HIS A 14 2.45 2.89 19.75
CA HIS A 14 3.46 3.72 20.41
C HIS A 14 3.48 5.16 19.87
N ALA A 15 3.48 5.32 18.54
CA ALA A 15 3.42 6.65 17.92
C ALA A 15 2.13 7.41 18.29
N VAL A 16 0.97 6.72 18.32
CA VAL A 16 -0.30 7.29 18.76
C VAL A 16 -0.24 7.77 20.21
N SER A 17 0.37 7.00 21.12
CA SER A 17 0.53 7.41 22.53
C SER A 17 1.35 8.69 22.64
N ASN A 18 2.52 8.73 22.00
CA ASN A 18 3.41 9.88 22.05
C ASN A 18 2.77 11.14 21.46
N LEU A 19 2.00 11.00 20.38
CA LEU A 19 1.25 12.13 19.78
C LEU A 19 0.18 12.66 20.74
N LYS A 20 -0.58 11.77 21.41
CA LYS A 20 -1.58 12.17 22.42
C LYS A 20 -0.93 12.88 23.61
N GLU A 21 0.20 12.38 24.11
CA GLU A 21 0.97 13.00 25.19
C GLU A 21 1.51 14.39 24.81
N ALA A 22 1.87 14.58 23.53
CA ALA A 22 2.27 15.87 22.98
C ALA A 22 1.09 16.84 22.72
N GLY A 23 -0.15 16.43 23.02
CA GLY A 23 -1.35 17.26 22.85
C GLY A 23 -1.97 17.21 21.45
N VAL A 24 -1.53 16.30 20.57
CA VAL A 24 -2.14 16.11 19.24
C VAL A 24 -3.47 15.38 19.39
N LYS A 25 -4.52 15.92 18.76
CA LYS A 25 -5.83 15.26 18.68
C LYS A 25 -5.77 14.09 17.70
N VAL A 26 -5.87 12.87 18.22
CA VAL A 26 -5.93 11.66 17.40
C VAL A 26 -7.39 11.28 17.15
N VAL A 27 -7.74 11.06 15.89
CA VAL A 27 -9.04 10.56 15.45
C VAL A 27 -8.86 9.33 14.58
N ASP A 28 -9.74 8.34 14.74
CA ASP A 28 -9.72 7.16 13.89
C ASP A 28 -10.31 7.53 12.51
N LEU A 29 -9.49 7.32 11.48
CA LEU A 29 -9.86 7.59 10.09
C LEU A 29 -10.13 6.27 9.37
N GLU A 30 -11.37 6.08 8.95
CA GLU A 30 -11.72 4.95 8.09
C GLU A 30 -11.13 5.17 6.69
N PRO A 31 -10.42 4.18 6.12
CA PRO A 31 -9.89 4.26 4.77
C PRO A 31 -10.99 4.54 3.75
N TYR A 32 -10.85 5.62 2.98
CA TYR A 32 -11.82 5.96 1.94
C TYR A 32 -11.49 5.24 0.62
N GLU A 33 -12.34 4.29 0.21
CA GLU A 33 -12.31 3.61 -1.09
C GLU A 33 -10.94 3.12 -1.59
N HIS A 34 -10.04 2.70 -0.67
CA HIS A 34 -8.69 2.24 -1.04
C HIS A 34 -8.69 1.10 -2.08
N LYS A 35 -9.73 0.27 -2.11
CA LYS A 35 -9.88 -0.79 -3.12
C LYS A 35 -9.99 -0.20 -4.54
N ARG A 36 -10.86 0.80 -4.73
CA ARG A 36 -11.03 1.53 -6.00
C ARG A 36 -9.71 2.18 -6.43
N GLY A 37 -9.04 2.88 -5.50
CA GLY A 37 -7.75 3.50 -5.78
C GLY A 37 -6.69 2.48 -6.22
N MET A 38 -6.62 1.32 -5.57
CA MET A 38 -5.69 0.25 -5.96
C MET A 38 -6.04 -0.38 -7.32
N GLU A 39 -7.32 -0.52 -7.68
CA GLU A 39 -7.75 -1.07 -8.97
C GLU A 39 -7.36 -0.14 -10.13
N ILE A 40 -7.57 1.17 -9.98
CA ILE A 40 -7.13 2.19 -10.95
C ILE A 40 -5.60 2.16 -11.09
N LEU A 41 -4.89 2.22 -9.97
CA LEU A 41 -3.43 2.29 -9.94
C LEU A 41 -2.77 1.06 -10.56
N LYS A 42 -3.27 -0.15 -10.29
CA LYS A 42 -2.75 -1.39 -10.90
C LYS A 42 -2.85 -1.38 -12.42
N ALA A 43 -3.94 -0.83 -12.98
CA ALA A 43 -4.09 -0.70 -14.43
C ALA A 43 -3.11 0.34 -15.01
N LEU A 44 -2.90 1.45 -14.29
CA LEU A 44 -2.00 2.53 -14.71
C LEU A 44 -0.50 2.20 -14.55
N TYR A 45 -0.13 1.23 -13.71
CA TYR A 45 1.25 0.75 -13.63
C TYR A 45 1.71 -0.01 -14.88
N PHE A 46 0.79 -0.72 -15.53
CA PHE A 46 1.09 -1.56 -16.68
C PHE A 46 0.06 -1.37 -17.80
N PRO A 47 -0.08 -0.16 -18.36
CA PRO A 47 -1.05 0.11 -19.41
C PRO A 47 -0.74 -0.69 -20.69
N ASP A 48 0.52 -1.05 -20.90
CA ASP A 48 1.01 -1.88 -22.00
C ASP A 48 1.13 -3.36 -21.63
N ALA A 49 0.47 -3.82 -20.56
CA ALA A 49 0.63 -5.18 -20.02
C ALA A 49 2.09 -5.56 -19.67
N ALA A 50 2.89 -4.55 -19.32
CA ALA A 50 4.34 -4.65 -19.07
C ALA A 50 5.15 -5.11 -20.29
N GLN A 51 4.60 -4.97 -21.51
CA GLN A 51 5.20 -5.48 -22.74
C GLN A 51 6.55 -4.82 -23.00
N CYS A 52 6.66 -3.50 -22.84
CA CYS A 52 7.91 -2.78 -23.06
C CYS A 52 9.03 -3.32 -22.15
N GLN A 53 8.74 -3.54 -20.87
CA GLN A 53 9.72 -4.08 -19.92
C GLN A 53 10.08 -5.54 -20.25
N LYS A 54 9.09 -6.37 -20.62
CA LYS A 54 9.31 -7.76 -21.03
C LYS A 54 10.18 -7.86 -22.28
N ASP A 55 9.96 -7.00 -23.28
CA ASP A 55 10.74 -6.97 -24.52
C ASP A 55 12.19 -6.55 -24.25
N LEU A 56 12.40 -5.54 -23.41
CA LEU A 56 13.73 -5.10 -23.02
C LEU A 56 14.51 -6.19 -22.26
N LEU A 57 13.86 -6.87 -21.30
CA LEU A 57 14.47 -7.97 -20.57
C LEU A 57 14.80 -9.15 -21.49
N THR A 58 13.89 -9.49 -22.41
CA THR A 58 14.11 -10.54 -23.42
C THR A 58 15.30 -10.21 -24.32
N LYS A 59 15.39 -8.96 -24.78
CA LYS A 59 16.51 -8.48 -25.60
C LYS A 59 17.84 -8.51 -24.83
N GLY A 60 17.80 -8.23 -23.53
CA GLY A 60 18.98 -8.30 -22.66
C GLY A 60 19.46 -9.73 -22.39
N GLY A 61 18.56 -10.72 -22.41
CA GLY A 61 18.88 -12.13 -22.20
C GLY A 61 19.14 -12.51 -20.74
N GLU A 62 18.97 -11.58 -19.79
CA GLU A 62 19.12 -11.85 -18.36
C GLU A 62 17.86 -12.50 -17.76
N PRO A 63 18.00 -13.39 -16.76
CA PRO A 63 16.85 -13.94 -16.06
C PRO A 63 16.02 -12.85 -15.37
N VAL A 64 14.70 -12.91 -15.54
CA VAL A 64 13.78 -12.01 -14.84
C VAL A 64 13.79 -12.33 -13.35
N ALA A 65 14.07 -11.33 -12.50
CA ALA A 65 14.09 -11.51 -11.06
C ALA A 65 12.70 -11.94 -10.52
N PRO A 66 12.63 -12.77 -9.46
CA PRO A 66 11.34 -13.30 -8.96
C PRO A 66 10.30 -12.23 -8.60
N LEU A 67 10.73 -11.12 -7.97
CA LEU A 67 9.82 -10.02 -7.62
C LEU A 67 9.35 -9.24 -8.85
N THR A 68 10.17 -9.13 -9.90
CA THR A 68 9.77 -8.54 -11.18
C THR A 68 8.74 -9.42 -11.88
N GLN A 69 8.94 -10.74 -11.88
CA GLN A 69 7.97 -11.70 -12.41
C GLN A 69 6.63 -11.58 -11.66
N TRP A 70 6.68 -11.48 -10.34
CA TRP A 70 5.48 -11.25 -9.53
C TRP A 70 4.83 -9.90 -9.85
N ALA A 71 5.60 -8.82 -10.02
CA ALA A 71 5.06 -7.52 -10.39
C ALA A 71 4.33 -7.57 -11.75
N PHE A 72 4.91 -8.23 -12.75
CA PHE A 72 4.25 -8.43 -14.05
C PHE A 72 2.99 -9.29 -13.96
N SER A 73 2.87 -10.17 -12.96
CA SER A 73 1.63 -10.95 -12.74
C SER A 73 0.45 -10.09 -12.28
N ILE A 74 0.71 -8.85 -11.84
CA ILE A 74 -0.33 -7.88 -11.48
C ILE A 74 -0.87 -7.14 -12.71
N ALA A 75 -0.12 -7.13 -13.82
CA ALA A 75 -0.55 -6.51 -15.06
C ALA A 75 -1.78 -7.22 -15.64
N ARG A 76 -2.60 -6.47 -16.39
CA ARG A 76 -3.66 -7.06 -17.21
C ARG A 76 -3.04 -7.99 -18.27
N PRO A 77 -3.78 -9.01 -18.75
CA PRO A 77 -3.26 -9.92 -19.77
C PRO A 77 -2.97 -9.19 -21.09
N GLU A 78 -3.76 -8.16 -21.42
CA GLU A 78 -3.65 -7.40 -22.66
C GLU A 78 -3.47 -5.90 -22.36
N PRO A 79 -2.77 -5.16 -23.25
CA PRO A 79 -2.69 -3.71 -23.20
C PRO A 79 -4.06 -3.05 -23.19
N ILE A 80 -4.18 -1.93 -22.49
CA ILE A 80 -5.38 -1.09 -22.54
C ILE A 80 -5.34 -0.15 -23.75
N SER A 81 -6.52 0.23 -24.26
CA SER A 81 -6.58 1.22 -25.33
C SER A 81 -6.23 2.62 -24.83
N VAL A 82 -5.91 3.54 -25.75
CA VAL A 82 -5.70 4.96 -25.41
C VAL A 82 -6.95 5.57 -24.78
N THR A 83 -8.14 5.16 -25.23
CA THR A 83 -9.41 5.62 -24.65
C THR A 83 -9.58 5.14 -23.22
N ASP A 84 -9.32 3.85 -22.95
CA ASP A 84 -9.39 3.30 -21.59
C ASP A 84 -8.35 3.94 -20.67
N ASN A 85 -7.16 4.23 -21.20
CA ASN A 85 -6.12 4.93 -20.45
C ASN A 85 -6.59 6.34 -20.05
N ARG A 86 -7.19 7.10 -20.97
CA ARG A 86 -7.75 8.43 -20.65
C ARG A 86 -8.83 8.35 -19.58
N GLU A 87 -9.76 7.41 -19.72
CA GLU A 87 -10.82 7.16 -18.74
C GLU A 87 -10.24 6.82 -17.35
N LEU A 88 -9.18 6.00 -17.28
CA LEU A 88 -8.51 5.70 -16.00
C LEU A 88 -7.82 6.93 -15.39
N ASN A 89 -7.27 7.83 -16.21
CA ASN A 89 -6.71 9.09 -15.72
C ASN A 89 -7.83 10.00 -15.18
N ASP A 90 -8.97 10.07 -15.87
CA ASP A 90 -10.13 10.84 -15.39
C ASP A 90 -10.65 10.28 -14.07
N GLN A 91 -10.73 8.95 -13.93
CA GLN A 91 -11.10 8.28 -12.67
C GLN A 91 -10.06 8.50 -11.55
N GLN A 92 -8.78 8.57 -11.88
CA GLN A 92 -7.72 8.90 -10.93
C GLN A 92 -7.90 10.34 -10.42
N GLU A 93 -8.17 11.29 -11.32
CA GLU A 93 -8.39 12.69 -10.96
C GLU A 93 -9.66 12.86 -10.15
N GLU A 94 -10.73 12.16 -10.52
CA GLU A 94 -11.94 12.09 -9.71
C GLU A 94 -11.62 11.56 -8.30
N TYR A 95 -10.86 10.47 -8.18
CA TYR A 95 -10.46 9.92 -6.88
C TYR A 95 -9.59 10.88 -6.04
N ARG A 96 -8.84 11.80 -6.67
CA ARG A 96 -8.02 12.83 -6.01
C ARG A 96 -8.84 14.03 -5.55
N GLU A 97 -9.45 14.74 -6.51
CA GLU A 97 -10.00 16.08 -6.33
C GLU A 97 -11.51 16.08 -6.10
N GLN A 98 -12.25 15.44 -7.01
CA GLN A 98 -13.72 15.57 -7.09
C GLN A 98 -14.44 14.58 -6.15
N GLY A 99 -13.74 13.49 -5.85
CA GLY A 99 -14.15 12.34 -5.09
C GLY A 99 -13.27 12.18 -3.85
N SER A 100 -13.67 12.89 -2.80
CA SER A 100 -13.82 12.31 -1.47
C SER A 100 -12.61 12.03 -0.58
N TYR A 101 -11.37 11.75 -1.03
CA TYR A 101 -10.32 11.47 -0.02
C TYR A 101 -9.93 12.74 0.75
N HIS A 102 -9.54 13.80 0.04
CA HIS A 102 -9.22 15.09 0.67
C HIS A 102 -10.46 15.71 1.35
N ARG A 103 -11.65 15.55 0.74
CA ARG A 103 -12.91 15.99 1.36
C ARG A 103 -13.19 15.23 2.67
N VAL A 104 -12.99 13.91 2.73
CA VAL A 104 -13.16 13.12 3.95
C VAL A 104 -12.16 13.55 5.03
N MET A 105 -10.91 13.86 4.65
CA MET A 105 -9.94 14.43 5.59
C MET A 105 -10.43 15.78 6.12
N LYS A 106 -10.89 16.68 5.24
CA LYS A 106 -11.40 18.01 5.61
C LYS A 106 -12.64 17.92 6.50
N ASP A 107 -13.62 17.09 6.14
CA ASP A 107 -14.88 16.91 6.88
C ASP A 107 -14.65 16.29 8.26
N ARG A 108 -13.57 15.51 8.42
CA ARG A 108 -13.14 14.93 9.70
C ARG A 108 -12.09 15.78 10.44
N CYS A 109 -11.74 16.95 9.90
CA CYS A 109 -10.70 17.83 10.43
C CYS A 109 -9.35 17.10 10.66
N VAL A 110 -8.88 16.36 9.66
CA VAL A 110 -7.61 15.64 9.66
C VAL A 110 -6.55 16.44 8.90
N ASP A 111 -5.51 16.88 9.61
CA ASP A 111 -4.38 17.61 9.03
C ASP A 111 -3.33 16.68 8.39
N PHE A 112 -3.11 15.51 8.99
CA PHE A 112 -2.19 14.48 8.48
C PHE A 112 -2.66 13.09 8.88
N ILE A 113 -2.21 12.07 8.13
CA ILE A 113 -2.53 10.67 8.39
C ILE A 113 -1.29 9.96 8.91
N LEU A 114 -1.42 9.36 10.10
CA LEU A 114 -0.46 8.39 10.59
C LEU A 114 -0.90 6.99 10.16
N CYS A 115 -0.06 6.29 9.41
CA CYS A 115 -0.33 4.92 8.96
C CYS A 115 0.96 4.10 8.85
N PRO A 116 0.85 2.76 8.73
CA PRO A 116 2.01 1.90 8.45
C PRO A 116 2.66 2.23 7.10
N ALA A 117 4.00 2.21 7.05
CA ALA A 117 4.75 2.32 5.80
C ALA A 117 4.85 0.97 5.05
N TYR A 118 4.75 -0.15 5.77
CA TYR A 118 4.74 -1.50 5.23
C TYR A 118 3.89 -2.40 6.14
N ILE A 119 3.52 -3.59 5.68
CA ILE A 119 2.68 -4.51 6.47
C ILE A 119 3.45 -5.13 7.63
N GLY A 120 4.77 -5.33 7.47
CA GLY A 120 5.63 -6.01 8.43
C GLY A 120 6.97 -5.32 8.64
N VAL A 121 7.91 -6.06 9.21
CA VAL A 121 9.33 -5.67 9.26
C VAL A 121 10.01 -5.90 7.91
N ALA A 122 11.32 -5.71 7.85
CA ALA A 122 12.11 -5.98 6.65
C ALA A 122 11.79 -7.38 6.11
N ALA A 123 11.29 -7.43 4.87
CA ALA A 123 10.94 -8.68 4.23
C ALA A 123 12.19 -9.53 3.99
N GLU A 124 12.02 -10.86 4.04
CA GLU A 124 13.04 -11.77 3.56
C GLU A 124 13.34 -11.52 2.08
N LEU A 125 14.55 -11.89 1.65
CA LEU A 125 14.98 -11.71 0.27
C LEU A 125 13.96 -12.29 -0.71
N ALA A 126 13.58 -11.49 -1.71
CA ALA A 126 12.63 -11.85 -2.76
C ALA A 126 11.19 -12.16 -2.31
N THR A 127 10.77 -11.79 -1.09
CA THR A 127 9.39 -12.06 -0.60
C THR A 127 8.51 -10.80 -0.43
N ALA A 128 9.00 -9.61 -0.76
CA ALA A 128 8.30 -8.33 -0.62
C ALA A 128 7.14 -8.16 -1.63
N GLN A 129 6.05 -8.88 -1.42
CA GLN A 129 4.90 -8.97 -2.34
C GLN A 129 3.71 -8.10 -1.89
N TYR A 130 3.99 -6.93 -1.34
CA TYR A 130 2.97 -6.02 -0.83
C TYR A 130 3.42 -4.56 -0.93
N TRP A 131 2.73 -3.73 -1.69
CA TRP A 131 2.95 -2.28 -1.71
C TRP A 131 1.71 -1.39 -1.44
N PRO A 132 0.48 -1.87 -1.18
CA PRO A 132 -0.67 -0.99 -0.97
C PRO A 132 -0.48 0.13 0.07
N TYR A 133 0.27 -0.11 1.16
CA TYR A 133 0.48 0.89 2.23
C TYR A 133 1.18 2.17 1.76
N THR A 134 1.98 2.10 0.70
CA THR A 134 2.62 3.28 0.09
C THR A 134 1.92 3.68 -1.20
N ALA A 135 1.45 2.70 -1.98
CA ALA A 135 0.87 2.91 -3.30
C ALA A 135 -0.39 3.79 -3.28
N ILE A 136 -1.20 3.74 -2.21
CA ILE A 136 -2.39 4.60 -2.13
C ILE A 136 -2.04 6.09 -2.11
N TRP A 137 -0.89 6.44 -1.53
CA TRP A 137 -0.43 7.84 -1.48
C TRP A 137 0.16 8.29 -2.81
N ASN A 138 0.69 7.36 -3.61
CA ASN A 138 1.14 7.64 -4.98
C ASN A 138 -0.04 8.01 -5.89
N ILE A 139 -1.13 7.24 -5.87
CA ILE A 139 -2.31 7.59 -6.68
C ILE A 139 -2.93 8.90 -6.22
N LEU A 140 -2.92 9.21 -4.92
CA LEU A 140 -3.44 10.47 -4.39
C LEU A 140 -2.49 11.68 -4.58
N ASP A 141 -1.27 11.46 -5.06
CA ASP A 141 -0.20 12.47 -5.16
C ASP A 141 0.05 13.22 -3.84
N GLN A 142 -0.04 12.49 -2.72
CA GLN A 142 0.10 13.09 -1.40
C GLN A 142 1.56 13.04 -0.92
N PRO A 143 2.09 14.12 -0.35
CA PRO A 143 3.40 14.08 0.28
C PRO A 143 3.37 13.10 1.46
N ALA A 144 4.37 12.23 1.53
CA ALA A 144 4.50 11.24 2.59
C ALA A 144 5.94 11.21 3.13
N VAL A 145 6.06 10.96 4.43
CA VAL A 145 7.34 10.76 5.10
C VAL A 145 7.25 9.51 5.98
N ALA A 146 8.28 8.68 5.91
CA ALA A 146 8.47 7.54 6.81
C ALA A 146 9.57 7.87 7.82
N PHE A 147 9.34 7.54 9.08
CA PHE A 147 10.30 7.76 10.16
C PHE A 147 10.32 6.53 11.09
N PRO A 148 11.48 6.21 11.69
CA PRO A 148 11.57 5.10 12.64
C PRO A 148 10.87 5.44 13.96
N THR A 149 10.18 4.46 14.53
CA THR A 149 9.58 4.58 15.87
C THR A 149 10.60 4.49 17.00
N GLY A 150 11.83 4.06 16.70
CA GLY A 150 12.86 3.73 17.69
C GLY A 150 12.69 2.36 18.35
N LEU A 151 11.57 1.68 18.11
CA LEU A 151 11.32 0.33 18.62
C LEU A 151 12.06 -0.73 17.79
N LYS A 152 12.44 -1.81 18.46
CA LYS A 152 12.91 -3.05 17.84
C LYS A 152 11.88 -4.14 18.05
N VAL A 153 11.87 -5.14 17.16
CA VAL A 153 11.03 -6.34 17.32
C VAL A 153 11.34 -7.02 18.65
N ASP A 154 10.31 -7.44 19.34
CA ASP A 154 10.38 -8.20 20.59
C ASP A 154 9.41 -9.38 20.53
N ALA A 155 9.94 -10.60 20.43
CA ALA A 155 9.13 -11.81 20.28
C ALA A 155 8.17 -12.09 21.44
N LYS A 156 8.38 -11.49 22.62
CA LYS A 156 7.45 -11.62 23.76
C LYS A 156 6.26 -10.67 23.66
N LEU A 157 6.44 -9.53 23.01
CA LEU A 157 5.42 -8.49 22.86
C LEU A 157 4.71 -8.58 21.51
N ASP A 158 5.44 -9.00 20.48
CA ASP A 158 5.00 -9.07 19.08
C ASP A 158 4.48 -10.46 18.74
N VAL A 159 3.56 -10.97 19.56
CA VAL A 159 2.98 -12.30 19.39
C VAL A 159 1.92 -12.26 18.28
N VAL A 160 1.95 -13.25 17.38
CA VAL A 160 0.96 -13.44 16.32
C VAL A 160 -0.42 -13.66 16.93
N GLU A 161 -1.43 -12.97 16.40
CA GLU A 161 -2.79 -13.00 16.94
C GLU A 161 -3.45 -14.34 16.63
N ALA A 162 -3.88 -15.07 17.66
CA ALA A 162 -4.46 -16.41 17.51
C ALA A 162 -5.82 -16.42 16.81
N ASP A 163 -6.55 -15.30 16.87
CA ASP A 163 -7.89 -15.12 16.30
C ASP A 163 -7.88 -14.27 15.02
N TYR A 164 -6.70 -14.08 14.39
CA TYR A 164 -6.56 -13.38 13.12
C TYR A 164 -7.47 -13.98 12.05
N LYS A 165 -8.28 -13.11 11.43
CA LYS A 165 -9.15 -13.44 10.29
C LYS A 165 -8.68 -12.66 9.07
N PRO A 166 -8.15 -13.34 8.03
CA PRO A 166 -7.70 -12.66 6.84
C PRO A 166 -8.83 -11.88 6.16
N ARG A 167 -8.50 -10.67 5.68
CA ARG A 167 -9.42 -9.80 4.95
C ARG A 167 -9.43 -10.08 3.44
N SER A 168 -8.36 -10.68 2.93
CA SER A 168 -8.22 -11.15 1.55
C SER A 168 -7.15 -12.25 1.45
N ALA A 169 -7.05 -12.89 0.29
CA ALA A 169 -5.97 -13.84 0.02
C ALA A 169 -4.57 -13.21 0.06
N GLU A 170 -4.45 -11.93 -0.34
CA GLU A 170 -3.17 -11.22 -0.18
C GLU A 170 -2.86 -10.94 1.29
N ASP A 171 -3.85 -10.54 2.07
CA ASP A 171 -3.72 -10.33 3.52
C ASP A 171 -3.25 -11.62 4.21
N GLU A 172 -3.89 -12.75 3.93
CA GLU A 172 -3.50 -14.05 4.48
C GLU A 172 -2.05 -14.42 4.11
N ARG A 173 -1.66 -14.25 2.85
CA ARG A 173 -0.32 -14.55 2.37
C ARG A 173 0.74 -13.71 3.09
N GLU A 174 0.48 -12.41 3.24
CA GLU A 174 1.44 -11.53 3.91
C GLU A 174 1.45 -11.74 5.43
N TYR A 175 0.32 -12.03 6.06
CA TYR A 175 0.26 -12.28 7.50
C TYR A 175 0.97 -13.58 7.89
N LYS A 176 0.98 -14.60 7.02
CA LYS A 176 1.78 -15.83 7.19
C LYS A 176 3.30 -15.60 7.22
N LYS A 177 3.77 -14.39 6.86
CA LYS A 177 5.18 -13.99 6.94
C LYS A 177 5.55 -13.32 8.28
N CYS A 178 4.61 -13.22 9.23
CA CYS A 178 4.88 -12.75 10.59
C CYS A 178 5.87 -13.66 11.31
#